data_AF-A0A8S3S9Y1-F1
#
_entry.id   AF-A0A8S3S9Y1-F1
#
_cell.length_a   1.000
_cell.length_b   1.000
_cell.length_c   1.000
_cell.angle_alpha   90.00
_cell.angle_beta   90.00
_cell.angle_gamma   90.00
#
_symmetry.space_group_name_H-M   'P 1'
#
loop_
_entity.id
_entity.type
_entity.pdbx_description
1 polymer ?
#
loop_
_entity_poly.entity_id
_entity_poly.type
_entity_poly.pdbx_seq_one_letter_code
_entity_poly.pdbx_strand_id
1 'polypeptide(L)'
;MKKIKTTTVLFNLFYCMLLKEELVVADGVFTWLQRDRYDEIVEKYINAIKGHNCASRSKADMMMRDDIVTQIPKANELLSKVFYSNRSALVHMHNMALNRAFFMSYILQRMNSTEDYSIQPNLHYLYMSVTADINANPYAINGSSIIFDKDVYYPNWLTNLDFNKTIPLFGVKGWRKDNTFAQGNFIREPNRRVVQVKDIGAGNNKNYTNERHKMNPWYQFWLPDLDKHEDKSNKFTYSIGIRYSNVTGKFIKEEFDVFNFFGPNLPSQNEKDNGKMPVRFTVPYFDCGKSNKWVVSAVSPIVDFFPRYSNYTHMRRQRFVGVAVMDIHFSKN
;
A
#
# COMPACT_ATOMS: atom_id res chain seq x y z
N MET A 1 -51.66 -26.78 -61.31
CA MET A 1 -50.45 -26.81 -60.45
C MET A 1 -49.50 -25.70 -60.88
N LYS A 2 -48.93 -25.01 -59.89
CA LYS A 2 -48.21 -23.72 -59.99
C LYS A 2 -46.90 -23.85 -60.79
N LYS A 3 -46.80 -23.15 -61.93
CA LYS A 3 -45.52 -22.66 -62.46
C LYS A 3 -45.39 -21.23 -61.97
N ILE A 4 -44.28 -20.92 -61.30
CA ILE A 4 -43.74 -19.62 -60.85
C ILE A 4 -43.07 -19.93 -59.50
N LYS A 5 -41.74 -20.05 -59.47
CA LYS A 5 -40.89 -19.89 -58.26
C LYS A 5 -39.37 -20.12 -58.44
N THR A 6 -38.86 -20.35 -59.64
CA THR A 6 -37.42 -20.59 -59.85
C THR A 6 -36.61 -19.35 -60.28
N THR A 7 -37.23 -18.31 -60.82
CA THR A 7 -36.51 -17.10 -61.28
C THR A 7 -36.22 -16.08 -60.17
N THR A 8 -37.00 -16.06 -59.09
CA THR A 8 -36.83 -15.09 -57.99
C THR A 8 -35.70 -15.44 -57.01
N VAL A 9 -35.24 -16.69 -57.01
CA VAL A 9 -34.15 -17.15 -56.12
C VAL A 9 -32.78 -16.80 -56.70
N LEU A 10 -32.63 -16.88 -58.02
CA LEU A 10 -31.38 -16.53 -58.71
C LEU A 10 -31.08 -15.02 -58.65
N PHE A 11 -32.11 -14.16 -58.67
CA PHE A 11 -31.92 -12.71 -58.57
C PHE A 11 -31.47 -12.25 -57.18
N ASN A 12 -31.92 -12.91 -56.11
CA ASN A 12 -31.51 -12.61 -54.73
C ASN A 12 -30.09 -13.13 -54.41
N LEU A 13 -29.68 -14.25 -55.01
CA LEU A 13 -28.31 -14.77 -54.90
C LEU A 13 -27.29 -13.92 -55.66
N PHE A 14 -27.68 -13.31 -56.78
CA PHE A 14 -26.83 -12.37 -57.52
C PHE A 14 -26.68 -11.03 -56.80
N TYR A 15 -27.74 -10.54 -56.13
CA TYR A 15 -27.69 -9.32 -55.33
C TYR A 15 -26.83 -9.48 -54.06
N CYS A 16 -26.83 -10.67 -53.44
CA CYS A 16 -25.91 -10.98 -52.34
C CYS A 16 -24.45 -11.20 -52.79
N MET A 17 -24.20 -11.55 -54.06
CA MET A 17 -22.83 -11.64 -54.60
C MET A 17 -22.28 -10.30 -55.09
N LEU A 18 -23.13 -9.35 -55.47
CA LEU A 18 -22.70 -7.99 -55.85
C LEU A 18 -22.50 -7.05 -54.64
N LEU A 19 -23.08 -7.36 -53.47
CA LEU A 19 -22.78 -6.66 -52.20
C LEU A 19 -21.49 -7.16 -51.51
N LYS A 20 -20.68 -7.97 -52.20
CA LYS A 20 -19.28 -8.25 -51.84
C LYS A 20 -18.31 -7.30 -52.56
N GLU A 21 -18.76 -6.07 -52.86
CA GLU A 21 -17.83 -4.97 -53.11
C GLU A 21 -17.07 -4.69 -51.81
N GLU A 22 -15.81 -5.12 -51.84
CA GLU A 22 -14.66 -4.62 -51.09
C GLU A 22 -15.02 -3.70 -49.91
N LEU A 23 -15.11 -4.32 -48.73
CA LEU A 23 -14.72 -3.66 -47.50
C LEU A 23 -13.20 -3.42 -47.64
N VAL A 24 -12.84 -2.37 -48.38
CA VAL A 24 -11.51 -1.79 -48.34
C VAL A 24 -11.35 -1.36 -46.90
N VAL A 25 -10.70 -2.23 -46.12
CA VAL A 25 -10.10 -1.85 -44.85
C VAL A 25 -9.16 -0.73 -45.23
N ALA A 26 -9.60 0.50 -45.00
CA ALA A 26 -8.75 1.67 -45.18
C ALA A 26 -7.54 1.42 -44.28
N ASP A 27 -6.43 1.04 -44.90
CA ASP A 27 -5.15 0.94 -44.23
C ASP A 27 -4.84 2.36 -43.74
N GLY A 28 -5.19 2.61 -42.48
CA GLY A 28 -4.93 3.89 -41.85
C GLY A 28 -3.44 4.18 -41.97
N VAL A 29 -3.09 5.46 -42.07
CA VAL A 29 -1.71 5.98 -42.26
C VAL A 29 -0.68 5.44 -41.22
N PHE A 30 -1.14 4.72 -40.20
CA PHE A 30 -0.36 4.11 -39.13
C PHE A 30 -0.43 2.58 -39.07
N THR A 31 -0.73 1.87 -40.15
CA THR A 31 -0.77 0.38 -40.16
C THR A 31 0.55 -0.30 -39.77
N TRP A 32 1.67 0.40 -39.95
CA TRP A 32 3.00 -0.04 -39.49
C TRP A 32 3.19 0.07 -37.98
N LEU A 33 2.40 0.89 -37.29
CA LEU A 33 2.42 1.03 -35.84
C LEU A 33 1.55 -0.07 -35.22
N GLN A 34 2.14 -1.25 -35.03
CA GLN A 34 1.45 -2.33 -34.35
C GLN A 34 1.29 -2.03 -32.87
N ARG A 35 0.15 -2.46 -32.31
CA ARG A 35 -0.17 -2.32 -30.89
C ARG A 35 0.95 -2.92 -30.04
N ASP A 36 1.61 -2.07 -29.27
CA ASP A 36 2.70 -2.50 -28.40
C ASP A 36 2.20 -2.82 -26.97
N ARG A 37 3.12 -3.24 -26.09
CA ARG A 37 2.76 -3.51 -24.68
C ARG A 37 2.40 -2.24 -23.92
N TYR A 38 2.89 -1.08 -24.34
CA TYR A 38 2.57 0.19 -23.71
C TYR A 38 1.13 0.62 -24.04
N ASP A 39 0.70 0.45 -25.29
CA ASP A 39 -0.67 0.65 -25.74
C ASP A 39 -1.65 -0.26 -25.01
N GLU A 40 -1.27 -1.53 -24.78
CA GLU A 40 -2.04 -2.42 -23.90
C GLU A 40 -2.20 -1.79 -22.51
N ILE A 41 -1.13 -1.27 -21.92
CA ILE A 41 -1.17 -0.69 -20.58
C ILE A 41 -2.06 0.55 -20.53
N VAL A 42 -1.88 1.47 -21.48
CA VAL A 42 -2.59 2.73 -21.54
C VAL A 42 -4.08 2.49 -21.77
N GLU A 43 -4.44 1.68 -22.76
CA GLU A 43 -5.83 1.47 -23.14
C GLU A 43 -6.57 0.63 -22.10
N LYS A 44 -5.98 -0.49 -21.67
CA LYS A 44 -6.62 -1.47 -20.78
C LYS A 44 -6.69 -1.01 -19.33
N TYR A 45 -5.68 -0.28 -18.85
CA TYR A 45 -5.61 0.10 -17.44
C TYR A 45 -5.80 1.60 -17.22
N ILE A 46 -5.02 2.45 -17.89
CA ILE A 46 -5.02 3.90 -17.62
C ILE A 46 -6.32 4.56 -18.07
N ASN A 47 -6.81 4.23 -19.28
CA ASN A 47 -7.99 4.85 -19.85
C ASN A 47 -9.30 4.18 -19.40
N ALA A 48 -9.30 2.86 -19.25
CA ALA A 48 -10.52 2.10 -18.93
C ALA A 48 -10.99 2.24 -17.47
N ILE A 49 -10.04 2.44 -16.53
CA ILE A 49 -10.33 2.45 -15.10
C ILE A 49 -10.15 3.87 -14.56
N LYS A 50 -11.27 4.43 -14.08
CA LYS A 50 -11.35 5.76 -13.48
C LYS A 50 -12.07 5.67 -12.14
N GLY A 51 -11.94 6.72 -11.32
CA GLY A 51 -12.53 6.77 -9.97
C GLY A 51 -14.05 6.53 -9.92
N HIS A 52 -14.80 6.87 -10.97
CA HIS A 52 -16.25 6.62 -11.03
C HIS A 52 -16.62 5.18 -11.41
N ASN A 53 -15.73 4.46 -12.11
CA ASN A 53 -15.99 3.10 -12.61
C ASN A 53 -15.36 2.02 -11.72
N CYS A 54 -14.43 2.37 -10.84
CA CYS A 54 -13.64 1.38 -10.10
C CYS A 54 -14.48 0.49 -9.17
N ALA A 55 -15.65 0.95 -8.70
CA ALA A 55 -16.52 0.16 -7.82
C ALA A 55 -17.13 -1.06 -8.52
N SER A 56 -17.42 -0.98 -9.83
CA SER A 56 -18.05 -2.07 -10.59
C SER A 56 -17.04 -3.10 -11.13
N ARG A 57 -15.78 -2.67 -11.37
CA ARG A 57 -14.72 -3.51 -11.96
C ARG A 57 -14.24 -4.64 -11.04
N SER A 58 -13.75 -5.73 -11.62
CA SER A 58 -13.21 -6.85 -10.84
C SER A 58 -11.86 -6.47 -10.19
N LYS A 59 -11.44 -7.23 -9.16
CA LYS A 59 -10.13 -7.02 -8.50
C LYS A 59 -8.98 -7.27 -9.49
N ALA A 60 -9.11 -8.25 -10.37
CA ALA A 60 -8.10 -8.59 -11.37
C ALA A 60 -7.91 -7.47 -12.39
N ASP A 61 -8.99 -6.81 -12.82
CA ASP A 61 -8.88 -5.67 -13.76
C ASP A 61 -8.17 -4.47 -13.11
N MET A 62 -8.28 -4.33 -11.79
CA MET A 62 -7.66 -3.26 -11.02
C MET A 62 -6.24 -3.57 -10.55
N MET A 63 -5.68 -4.68 -11.00
CA MET A 63 -4.28 -5.04 -10.81
C MET A 63 -3.60 -5.11 -12.17
N MET A 64 -2.48 -4.41 -12.27
CA MET A 64 -1.63 -4.53 -13.44
C MET A 64 -0.80 -5.82 -13.39
N ARG A 65 -0.14 -6.11 -14.51
CA ARG A 65 0.87 -7.16 -14.57
C ARG A 65 2.06 -6.83 -13.67
N ASP A 66 2.71 -7.87 -13.16
CA ASP A 66 3.85 -7.79 -12.27
C ASP A 66 5.13 -7.26 -12.94
N ASP A 67 5.29 -7.54 -14.24
CA ASP A 67 6.46 -7.18 -15.04
C ASP A 67 6.56 -5.69 -15.41
N ILE A 68 5.54 -4.89 -15.10
CA ILE A 68 5.51 -3.46 -15.47
C ILE A 68 6.53 -2.65 -14.66
N VAL A 69 6.72 -2.97 -13.38
CA VAL A 69 7.65 -2.24 -12.51
C VAL A 69 8.99 -2.95 -12.51
N THR A 70 9.95 -2.35 -13.22
CA THR A 70 11.31 -2.87 -13.32
C THR A 70 12.19 -2.43 -12.14
N GLN A 71 13.18 -3.26 -11.79
CA GLN A 71 14.16 -3.01 -10.73
C GLN A 71 13.54 -2.72 -9.34
N ILE A 72 12.58 -3.56 -8.92
CA ILE A 72 12.06 -3.52 -7.56
C ILE A 72 13.22 -3.75 -6.57
N PRO A 73 13.45 -2.83 -5.61
CA PRO A 73 14.53 -2.98 -4.64
C PRO A 73 14.20 -4.07 -3.62
N LYS A 74 15.18 -4.93 -3.36
CA LYS A 74 15.12 -5.96 -2.33
C LYS A 74 16.18 -5.67 -1.27
N ALA A 75 15.85 -5.87 0.00
CA ALA A 75 16.71 -5.50 1.13
C ALA A 75 18.13 -6.11 1.06
N ASN A 76 18.25 -7.36 0.58
CA ASN A 76 19.51 -8.07 0.42
C ASN A 76 20.38 -7.58 -0.75
N GLU A 77 19.78 -6.97 -1.78
CA GLU A 77 20.46 -6.51 -3.00
C GLU A 77 20.79 -5.01 -2.98
N LEU A 78 20.35 -4.26 -1.96
CA LEU A 78 20.45 -2.79 -1.94
C LEU A 78 21.88 -2.26 -2.09
N LEU A 79 22.86 -2.95 -1.51
CA LEU A 79 24.26 -2.55 -1.53
C LEU A 79 25.01 -3.07 -2.76
N SER A 80 24.58 -4.19 -3.33
CA SER A 80 25.25 -4.84 -4.46
C SER A 80 24.74 -4.39 -5.82
N LYS A 81 23.52 -3.85 -5.88
CA LYS A 81 22.84 -3.51 -7.13
C LYS A 81 22.89 -2.02 -7.41
N VAL A 82 23.25 -1.67 -8.64
CA VAL A 82 23.17 -0.28 -9.12
C VAL A 82 21.73 -0.01 -9.56
N PHE A 83 21.10 1.00 -8.96
CA PHE A 83 19.76 1.47 -9.32
C PHE A 83 19.85 2.65 -10.27
N TYR A 84 19.01 2.68 -11.30
CA TYR A 84 18.91 3.84 -12.17
C TYR A 84 18.35 5.05 -11.41
N SER A 85 18.73 6.27 -11.82
CA SER A 85 18.24 7.52 -11.23
C SER A 85 16.72 7.61 -11.21
N ASN A 86 16.06 7.13 -12.27
CA ASN A 86 14.60 7.04 -12.42
C ASN A 86 13.92 6.02 -11.48
N ARG A 87 14.71 5.21 -10.76
CA ARG A 87 14.24 4.19 -9.79
C ARG A 87 14.67 4.48 -8.36
N SER A 88 15.40 5.57 -8.12
CA SER A 88 15.77 6.04 -6.77
C SER A 88 14.57 6.24 -5.85
N ALA A 89 13.43 6.67 -6.40
CA ALA A 89 12.19 6.83 -5.64
C ALA A 89 11.67 5.50 -5.05
N LEU A 90 11.85 4.37 -5.74
CA LEU A 90 11.48 3.05 -5.21
C LEU A 90 12.40 2.62 -4.06
N VAL A 91 13.70 2.93 -4.16
CA VAL A 91 14.66 2.68 -3.07
C VAL A 91 14.32 3.52 -1.85
N HIS A 92 14.01 4.80 -2.05
CA HIS A 92 13.56 5.69 -0.97
C HIS A 92 12.29 5.18 -0.31
N MET A 93 11.31 4.76 -1.12
CA MET A 93 10.05 4.19 -0.65
C MET A 93 10.24 2.91 0.16
N HIS A 94 11.16 2.02 -0.26
CA HIS A 94 11.56 0.83 0.49
C HIS A 94 12.06 1.21 1.89
N ASN A 95 13.03 2.13 1.95
CA ASN A 95 13.64 2.55 3.21
C ASN A 95 12.63 3.25 4.13
N MET A 96 11.74 4.07 3.56
CA MET A 96 10.68 4.73 4.31
C MET A 96 9.67 3.74 4.90
N ALA A 97 9.27 2.71 4.15
CA ALA A 97 8.38 1.67 4.66
C ALA A 97 9.05 0.88 5.81
N LEU A 98 10.31 0.47 5.64
CA LEU A 98 11.07 -0.26 6.65
C LEU A 98 11.30 0.55 7.93
N ASN A 99 11.80 1.79 7.78
CA ASN A 99 12.09 2.66 8.91
C ASN A 99 10.81 2.93 9.72
N ARG A 100 9.70 3.16 9.04
CA ARG A 100 8.43 3.41 9.71
C ARG A 100 7.93 2.18 10.45
N ALA A 101 8.04 0.98 9.88
CA ALA A 101 7.70 -0.25 10.57
C ALA A 101 8.60 -0.51 11.79
N PHE A 102 9.90 -0.25 11.65
CA PHE A 102 10.89 -0.32 12.73
C PHE A 102 10.52 0.63 13.90
N PHE A 103 10.34 1.92 13.62
CA PHE A 103 10.02 2.91 14.65
C PHE A 103 8.65 2.67 15.29
N MET A 104 7.65 2.23 14.52
CA MET A 104 6.35 1.89 15.10
C MET A 104 6.44 0.65 15.99
N SER A 105 7.20 -0.38 15.62
CA SER A 105 7.41 -1.55 16.48
C SER A 105 8.11 -1.17 17.79
N TYR A 106 9.12 -0.29 17.72
CA TYR A 106 9.78 0.28 18.90
C TYR A 106 8.80 1.05 19.79
N ILE A 107 8.04 1.98 19.22
CA ILE A 107 7.09 2.84 19.94
C ILE A 107 6.04 1.98 20.67
N LEU A 108 5.46 0.98 19.99
CA LEU A 108 4.43 0.10 20.55
C LEU A 108 4.95 -0.76 21.71
N GLN A 109 6.17 -1.30 21.60
CA GLN A 109 6.76 -2.11 22.67
C GLN A 109 7.30 -1.27 23.83
N ARG A 110 7.85 -0.08 23.55
CA ARG A 110 8.30 0.85 24.61
C ARG A 110 7.13 1.32 25.48
N MET A 111 5.95 1.55 24.87
CA MET A 111 4.72 1.90 25.61
C MET A 111 4.33 0.88 26.68
N ASN A 112 4.76 -0.39 26.54
CA ASN A 112 4.47 -1.43 27.52
C ASN A 112 5.31 -1.31 28.79
N SER A 113 6.46 -0.65 28.70
CA SER A 113 7.44 -0.50 29.80
C SER A 113 7.39 0.84 30.50
N THR A 114 6.74 1.85 29.92
CA THR A 114 6.65 3.20 30.48
C THR A 114 5.43 3.33 31.38
N GLU A 115 5.63 3.79 32.62
CA GLU A 115 4.55 4.07 33.58
C GLU A 115 3.68 5.27 33.17
N ASP A 116 4.18 6.11 32.26
CA ASP A 116 3.51 7.33 31.79
C ASP A 116 2.48 7.06 30.68
N TYR A 117 1.35 6.48 31.07
CA TYR A 117 0.22 6.25 30.19
C TYR A 117 -0.32 7.54 29.54
N SER A 118 -0.28 8.65 30.28
CA SER A 118 -0.75 9.98 29.81
C SER A 118 0.05 10.54 28.64
N ILE A 119 1.27 10.04 28.41
CA ILE A 119 2.19 10.48 27.37
C ILE A 119 2.15 9.52 26.16
N GLN A 120 1.36 8.44 26.21
CA GLN A 120 1.23 7.52 25.09
C GLN A 120 0.62 8.23 23.86
N PRO A 121 1.19 8.03 22.66
CA PRO A 121 0.65 8.62 21.45
C PRO A 121 -0.78 8.11 21.22
N ASN A 122 -1.71 9.05 21.17
CA ASN A 122 -3.12 8.78 20.89
C ASN A 122 -3.34 8.47 19.40
N LEU A 123 -4.59 8.17 19.04
CA LEU A 123 -4.98 7.98 17.63
C LEU A 123 -4.55 9.17 16.75
N HIS A 124 -4.64 10.40 17.27
CA HIS A 124 -4.27 11.62 16.54
C HIS A 124 -2.79 11.64 16.13
N TYR A 125 -1.88 11.10 16.95
CA TYR A 125 -0.47 10.93 16.58
C TYR A 125 -0.31 10.15 15.27
N LEU A 126 -1.12 9.09 15.06
CA LEU A 126 -1.05 8.28 13.85
C LEU A 126 -1.51 9.06 12.60
N TYR A 127 -2.54 9.90 12.74
CA TYR A 127 -2.98 10.82 11.68
C TYR A 127 -1.91 11.83 11.32
N MET A 128 -1.28 12.43 12.34
CA MET A 128 -0.22 13.43 12.12
C MET A 128 1.05 12.78 11.56
N SER A 129 1.42 11.58 12.01
CA SER A 129 2.56 10.81 11.51
C SER A 129 2.43 10.48 10.02
N VAL A 130 1.26 9.95 9.61
CA VAL A 130 0.96 9.70 8.19
C VAL A 130 1.04 10.99 7.36
N THR A 131 0.53 12.10 7.88
CA THR A 131 0.56 13.40 7.19
C THR A 131 1.99 13.92 7.05
N ALA A 132 2.79 13.79 8.11
CA ALA A 132 4.18 14.22 8.14
C ALA A 132 5.04 13.47 7.12
N ASP A 133 4.87 12.16 7.00
CA ASP A 133 5.61 11.36 6.00
C ASP A 133 5.36 11.86 4.57
N ILE A 134 4.10 12.15 4.27
CA ILE A 134 3.68 12.61 2.94
C ILE A 134 4.30 13.98 2.72
N ASN A 135 4.16 14.92 3.65
CA ASN A 135 4.65 16.29 3.50
C ASN A 135 6.18 16.41 3.49
N ALA A 136 6.88 15.57 4.26
CA ALA A 136 8.35 15.49 4.25
C ALA A 136 8.89 14.99 2.89
N ASN A 137 8.05 14.31 2.10
CA ASN A 137 8.42 13.73 0.81
C ASN A 137 7.56 14.30 -0.33
N PRO A 138 7.79 15.54 -0.78
CA PRO A 138 6.94 16.20 -1.78
C PRO A 138 6.95 15.55 -3.17
N TYR A 139 8.08 14.97 -3.58
CA TYR A 139 8.29 14.49 -4.95
C TYR A 139 8.30 12.96 -5.11
N ALA A 140 8.66 12.23 -4.04
CA ALA A 140 8.84 10.78 -4.12
C ALA A 140 7.60 10.00 -3.68
N ILE A 141 7.01 10.34 -2.52
CA ILE A 141 5.93 9.57 -1.89
C ILE A 141 4.61 10.30 -2.07
N ASN A 142 3.53 9.59 -2.39
CA ASN A 142 2.21 10.18 -2.59
C ASN A 142 1.19 9.76 -1.53
N GLY A 143 1.43 8.64 -0.86
CA GLY A 143 0.61 8.19 0.26
C GLY A 143 1.43 7.47 1.32
N SER A 144 0.91 7.49 2.53
CA SER A 144 1.46 6.78 3.70
C SER A 144 0.30 6.21 4.49
N SER A 145 0.48 5.02 5.07
CA SER A 145 -0.53 4.37 5.90
C SER A 145 0.11 3.61 7.05
N ILE A 146 -0.62 3.53 8.16
CA ILE A 146 -0.41 2.53 9.23
C ILE A 146 -1.73 1.81 9.37
N ILE A 147 -1.70 0.49 9.19
CA ILE A 147 -2.91 -0.31 9.12
C ILE A 147 -2.74 -1.49 10.05
N PHE A 148 -3.64 -1.64 11.01
CA PHE A 148 -3.60 -2.72 11.98
C PHE A 148 -4.41 -3.91 11.50
N ASP A 149 -4.12 -5.08 12.05
CA ASP A 149 -4.97 -6.25 11.88
C ASP A 149 -6.24 -6.12 12.73
N LYS A 150 -7.21 -6.99 12.46
CA LYS A 150 -8.51 -7.00 13.12
C LYS A 150 -8.35 -7.27 14.62
N ASP A 151 -8.95 -6.42 15.45
CA ASP A 151 -8.96 -6.56 16.91
C ASP A 151 -7.55 -6.60 17.55
N VAL A 152 -6.62 -5.77 17.05
CA VAL A 152 -5.23 -5.75 17.56
C VAL A 152 -4.78 -4.41 18.16
N TYR A 153 -5.35 -3.29 17.74
CA TYR A 153 -4.92 -1.97 18.23
C TYR A 153 -5.58 -1.60 19.56
N TYR A 154 -4.77 -1.21 20.54
CA TYR A 154 -5.20 -0.71 21.85
C TYR A 154 -5.20 0.83 21.91
N PRO A 155 -6.36 1.47 22.10
CA PRO A 155 -6.43 2.92 22.32
C PRO A 155 -6.03 3.31 23.74
N ASN A 156 -5.27 4.41 23.84
CA ASN A 156 -4.75 4.98 25.09
C ASN A 156 -5.79 5.76 25.94
N TRP A 157 -7.09 5.53 25.76
CA TRP A 157 -8.15 6.19 26.54
C TRP A 157 -9.24 5.22 27.03
N LEU A 158 -9.06 3.91 26.79
CA LEU A 158 -10.00 2.84 27.13
C LEU A 158 -9.43 1.93 28.24
N THR A 159 -8.84 2.53 29.28
CA THR A 159 -8.29 1.81 30.45
C THR A 159 -9.31 1.57 31.56
N ASN A 160 -10.35 2.40 31.66
CA ASN A 160 -11.28 2.38 32.79
C ASN A 160 -12.45 1.40 32.61
N LEU A 161 -12.44 0.62 31.53
CA LEU A 161 -13.43 -0.43 31.29
C LEU A 161 -12.76 -1.77 31.58
N ASP A 162 -13.46 -2.67 32.26
CA ASP A 162 -13.03 -4.03 32.66
C ASP A 162 -12.62 -4.96 31.51
N PHE A 163 -12.50 -4.44 30.31
CA PHE A 163 -12.18 -5.18 29.12
C PHE A 163 -11.06 -4.45 28.37
N ASN A 164 -9.91 -5.12 28.26
CA ASN A 164 -8.84 -4.93 27.29
C ASN A 164 -9.39 -4.95 25.83
N LYS A 165 -10.23 -3.99 25.47
CA LYS A 165 -10.94 -3.94 24.18
C LYS A 165 -10.06 -3.26 23.15
N THR A 166 -9.72 -4.01 22.13
CA THR A 166 -9.10 -3.49 20.92
C THR A 166 -10.13 -2.79 20.05
N ILE A 167 -9.65 -1.86 19.21
CA ILE A 167 -10.48 -1.33 18.13
C ILE A 167 -10.59 -2.41 17.05
N PRO A 168 -11.79 -2.76 16.57
CA PRO A 168 -11.97 -3.91 15.71
C PRO A 168 -11.33 -3.77 14.33
N LEU A 169 -11.42 -2.60 13.71
CA LEU A 169 -10.75 -2.31 12.45
C LEU A 169 -10.27 -0.87 12.49
N PHE A 170 -8.95 -0.69 12.41
CA PHE A 170 -8.35 0.62 12.48
C PHE A 170 -7.16 0.70 11.53
N GLY A 171 -7.18 1.66 10.62
CA GLY A 171 -6.06 1.88 9.71
C GLY A 171 -6.09 3.28 9.17
N VAL A 172 -5.08 4.07 9.48
CA VAL A 172 -4.98 5.44 9.00
C VAL A 172 -4.24 5.43 7.66
N LYS A 173 -4.89 5.93 6.62
CA LYS A 173 -4.27 6.14 5.30
C LYS A 173 -4.38 7.61 4.92
N GLY A 174 -3.26 8.16 4.48
CA GLY A 174 -3.13 9.50 3.95
C GLY A 174 -2.66 9.46 2.51
N TRP A 175 -3.14 10.40 1.71
CA TRP A 175 -2.69 10.56 0.33
C TRP A 175 -2.78 12.02 -0.11
N ARG A 176 -1.98 12.36 -1.12
CA ARG A 176 -2.06 13.67 -1.78
C ARG A 176 -3.37 13.78 -2.55
N LYS A 177 -4.24 14.68 -2.08
CA LYS A 177 -5.49 15.02 -2.76
C LYS A 177 -5.23 16.18 -3.72
N ASP A 178 -5.85 16.09 -4.90
CA ASP A 178 -5.86 17.22 -5.81
C ASP A 178 -6.74 18.35 -5.26
N ASN A 179 -6.26 19.59 -5.40
CA ASN A 179 -6.91 20.81 -4.93
C ASN A 179 -7.20 21.79 -6.08
N THR A 180 -7.20 21.32 -7.32
CA THR A 180 -7.60 22.07 -8.54
C THR A 180 -8.91 22.85 -8.36
N PHE A 181 -9.90 22.29 -7.68
CA PHE A 181 -11.20 22.94 -7.45
C PHE A 181 -11.36 23.62 -6.09
N ALA A 182 -10.28 23.75 -5.31
CA ALA A 182 -10.33 24.46 -4.03
C ALA A 182 -10.35 25.98 -4.26
N GLN A 183 -11.11 26.72 -3.44
CA GLN A 183 -11.23 28.19 -3.54
C GLN A 183 -9.87 28.92 -3.48
N GLY A 184 -8.90 28.37 -2.74
CA GLY A 184 -7.55 28.93 -2.63
C GLY A 184 -6.61 28.61 -3.81
N ASN A 185 -7.06 27.88 -4.83
CA ASN A 185 -6.27 27.55 -6.02
C ASN A 185 -6.84 28.27 -7.25
N PHE A 186 -6.47 29.55 -7.41
CA PHE A 186 -6.98 30.38 -8.49
C PHE A 186 -6.61 29.85 -9.89
N ILE A 187 -5.41 29.31 -10.04
CA ILE A 187 -4.88 28.79 -11.31
C ILE A 187 -5.56 27.47 -11.69
N ARG A 188 -6.24 26.81 -10.73
CA ARG A 188 -6.88 25.49 -10.90
C ARG A 188 -5.91 24.43 -11.44
N GLU A 189 -4.66 24.51 -11.02
CA GLU A 189 -3.61 23.55 -11.36
C GLU A 189 -3.32 22.58 -10.20
N PRO A 190 -2.91 21.32 -10.46
CA PRO A 190 -2.61 20.36 -9.39
C PRO A 190 -1.36 20.74 -8.57
N ASN A 191 -1.56 21.38 -7.41
CA ASN A 191 -0.44 21.90 -6.62
C ASN A 191 0.21 20.86 -5.67
N ARG A 192 -0.40 19.68 -5.49
CA ARG A 192 0.09 18.58 -4.62
C ARG A 192 0.34 18.97 -3.14
N ARG A 193 -0.24 20.08 -2.68
CA ARG A 193 -0.07 20.66 -1.32
C ARG A 193 -1.06 20.13 -0.30
N VAL A 194 -2.18 19.56 -0.74
CA VAL A 194 -3.25 19.10 0.15
C VAL A 194 -3.11 17.61 0.38
N VAL A 195 -3.07 17.23 1.65
CA VAL A 195 -3.10 15.82 2.08
C VAL A 195 -4.46 15.55 2.69
N GLN A 196 -5.09 14.46 2.25
CA GLN A 196 -6.30 13.95 2.86
C GLN A 196 -5.94 12.70 3.66
N VAL A 197 -6.35 12.67 4.93
CA VAL A 197 -6.15 11.50 5.81
C VAL A 197 -7.49 11.00 6.27
N LYS A 198 -7.67 9.68 6.23
CA LYS A 198 -8.89 8.99 6.68
C LYS A 198 -8.55 7.66 7.32
N ASP A 199 -9.39 7.25 8.26
CA ASP A 199 -9.48 5.85 8.67
C ASP A 199 -10.15 5.05 7.55
N ILE A 200 -9.44 4.03 7.09
CA ILE A 200 -9.91 3.06 6.11
C ILE A 200 -10.51 1.82 6.77
N GLY A 201 -10.41 1.63 8.09
CA GLY A 201 -11.04 0.53 8.82
C GLY A 201 -12.49 0.81 9.19
N ALA A 202 -12.82 2.08 9.48
CA ALA A 202 -14.15 2.48 9.94
C ALA A 202 -15.13 2.83 8.79
N GLY A 203 -16.20 2.05 8.66
CA GLY A 203 -17.40 2.35 7.87
C GLY A 203 -17.83 1.27 6.86
N ASN A 204 -19.00 1.46 6.25
CA ASN A 204 -19.56 0.51 5.28
C ASN A 204 -18.66 0.36 4.04
N ASN A 205 -18.47 -0.88 3.58
CA ASN A 205 -17.65 -1.26 2.42
C ASN A 205 -16.17 -0.88 2.48
N LYS A 206 -15.64 -0.56 3.66
CA LYS A 206 -14.22 -0.23 3.88
C LYS A 206 -13.42 -1.33 4.55
N ASN A 207 -14.03 -2.49 4.84
CA ASN A 207 -13.33 -3.57 5.51
C ASN A 207 -12.19 -4.14 4.64
N TYR A 208 -10.97 -3.70 4.91
CA TYR A 208 -9.78 -4.08 4.16
C TYR A 208 -9.26 -5.49 4.48
N THR A 209 -9.78 -6.16 5.50
CA THR A 209 -9.42 -7.54 5.85
C THR A 209 -10.14 -8.58 4.99
N ASN A 210 -11.27 -8.20 4.38
CA ASN A 210 -12.05 -9.08 3.52
C ASN A 210 -11.38 -9.20 2.14
N GLU A 211 -11.19 -10.41 1.63
CA GLU A 211 -10.60 -10.65 0.31
C GLU A 211 -11.40 -10.02 -0.84
N ARG A 212 -12.72 -9.91 -0.67
CA ARG A 212 -13.61 -9.22 -1.61
C ARG A 212 -13.35 -7.72 -1.67
N HIS A 213 -12.67 -7.17 -0.68
CA HIS A 213 -12.27 -5.77 -0.69
C HIS A 213 -11.17 -5.56 -1.72
N LYS A 214 -11.50 -4.79 -2.75
CA LYS A 214 -10.68 -4.71 -3.95
C LYS A 214 -9.40 -3.88 -3.78
N MET A 215 -9.28 -3.11 -2.69
CA MET A 215 -8.22 -2.10 -2.49
C MET A 215 -7.02 -2.60 -1.66
N ASN A 216 -6.84 -3.91 -1.51
CA ASN A 216 -5.86 -4.45 -0.57
C ASN A 216 -5.08 -5.68 -1.08
N PRO A 217 -4.12 -5.49 -2.00
CA PRO A 217 -3.14 -6.53 -2.32
C PRO A 217 -2.11 -6.76 -1.21
N TRP A 218 -1.95 -5.83 -0.27
CA TRP A 218 -0.84 -5.82 0.68
C TRP A 218 -1.13 -6.54 2.01
N TYR A 219 -2.39 -6.74 2.40
CA TYR A 219 -2.76 -7.32 3.70
C TYR A 219 -2.25 -8.74 3.87
N GLN A 220 -2.48 -9.58 2.86
CA GLN A 220 -2.05 -10.98 2.85
C GLN A 220 -0.52 -11.15 2.82
N PHE A 221 0.27 -10.07 2.75
CA PHE A 221 1.72 -10.19 2.82
C PHE A 221 2.23 -10.61 4.19
N TRP A 222 1.54 -10.15 5.25
CA TRP A 222 1.97 -10.33 6.64
C TRP A 222 0.82 -10.58 7.61
N LEU A 223 -0.41 -10.23 7.23
CA LEU A 223 -1.60 -10.28 8.09
C LEU A 223 -2.65 -11.24 7.51
N PRO A 224 -3.40 -11.96 8.36
CA PRO A 224 -3.23 -12.05 9.81
C PRO A 224 -2.08 -12.99 10.22
N ASP A 225 -1.30 -12.59 11.22
CA ASP A 225 -0.22 -13.44 11.78
C ASP A 225 -0.79 -14.37 12.85
N LEU A 226 -1.32 -15.51 12.43
CA LEU A 226 -1.91 -16.53 13.31
C LEU A 226 -0.92 -17.67 13.62
N ASP A 227 -0.05 -18.03 12.67
CA ASP A 227 0.83 -19.19 12.79
C ASP A 227 2.06 -18.90 13.68
N LYS A 228 2.21 -19.69 14.75
CA LYS A 228 3.30 -19.60 15.73
C LYS A 228 4.63 -20.16 15.23
N HIS A 229 4.59 -21.03 14.23
CA HIS A 229 5.78 -21.79 13.82
C HIS A 229 6.84 -20.93 13.13
N GLU A 230 6.44 -19.86 12.45
CA GLU A 230 7.33 -18.98 11.68
C GLU A 230 7.90 -17.79 12.47
N ASP A 231 7.60 -17.68 13.77
CA ASP A 231 8.04 -16.53 14.58
C ASP A 231 9.55 -16.35 14.61
N LYS A 232 10.29 -17.46 14.67
CA LYS A 232 11.76 -17.45 14.75
C LYS A 232 12.42 -16.98 13.45
N SER A 233 11.79 -17.22 12.30
CA SER A 233 12.35 -16.83 10.99
C SER A 233 11.91 -15.44 10.56
N ASN A 234 10.70 -15.02 10.93
CA ASN A 234 10.08 -13.83 10.38
C ASN A 234 10.27 -12.58 11.26
N LYS A 235 10.68 -12.71 12.52
CA LYS A 235 10.84 -11.60 13.47
C LYS A 235 12.28 -11.47 13.92
N PHE A 236 12.82 -10.26 13.87
CA PHE A 236 14.18 -9.97 14.30
C PHE A 236 14.18 -9.16 15.60
N THR A 237 15.17 -9.40 16.47
CA THR A 237 15.37 -8.62 17.70
C THR A 237 16.36 -7.50 17.43
N TYR A 238 15.91 -6.26 17.57
CA TYR A 238 16.73 -5.07 17.50
C TYR A 238 17.10 -4.58 18.89
N SER A 239 18.30 -4.03 19.02
CA SER A 239 18.79 -3.37 20.23
C SER A 239 19.12 -1.93 19.88
N ILE A 240 18.51 -0.98 20.60
CA ILE A 240 18.85 0.44 20.47
C ILE A 240 19.40 0.98 21.78
N GLY A 241 20.41 1.84 21.68
CA GLY A 241 20.96 2.58 22.82
C GLY A 241 20.41 4.01 22.84
N ILE A 242 19.76 4.39 23.93
CA ILE A 242 19.15 5.71 24.11
C ILE A 242 19.91 6.45 25.21
N ARG A 243 20.20 7.74 24.98
CA ARG A 243 20.68 8.65 26.03
C ARG A 243 19.68 9.78 26.22
N TYR A 244 19.24 9.94 27.46
CA TYR A 244 18.30 10.98 27.85
C TYR A 244 19.04 12.28 28.17
N SER A 245 18.42 13.41 27.84
CA SER A 245 18.97 14.75 28.00
C SER A 245 17.88 15.67 28.53
N ASN A 246 18.09 16.32 29.68
CA ASN A 246 17.16 17.34 30.19
C ASN A 246 17.44 18.72 29.59
N VAL A 247 18.69 18.93 29.15
CA VAL A 247 19.15 20.19 28.54
C VAL A 247 19.83 19.84 27.23
N THR A 248 19.67 20.70 26.21
CA THR A 248 20.34 20.53 24.92
C THR A 248 21.85 20.42 25.12
N GLY A 249 22.45 19.35 24.60
CA GLY A 249 23.90 19.14 24.65
C GLY A 249 24.44 18.52 25.94
N LYS A 250 23.60 18.21 26.95
CA LYS A 250 24.05 17.53 28.18
C LYS A 250 23.19 16.32 28.52
N PHE A 251 23.75 15.14 28.27
CA PHE A 251 23.13 13.87 28.65
C PHE A 251 23.10 13.70 30.17
N ILE A 252 22.04 13.07 30.66
CA ILE A 252 21.83 12.79 32.09
C ILE A 252 22.80 11.70 32.58
N LYS A 253 23.05 10.71 31.72
CA LYS A 253 23.97 9.59 31.95
C LYS A 253 24.91 9.46 30.77
N GLU A 254 26.14 9.07 31.03
CA GLU A 254 27.12 8.74 29.99
C GLU A 254 26.85 7.35 29.37
N GLU A 255 26.13 6.49 30.07
CA GLU A 255 25.76 5.16 29.57
C GLU A 255 24.51 5.21 28.68
N PHE A 256 24.43 4.29 27.73
CA PHE A 256 23.23 4.10 26.92
C PHE A 256 22.24 3.19 27.66
N ASP A 257 20.98 3.63 27.76
CA ASP A 257 19.87 2.74 28.11
C ASP A 257 19.58 1.85 26.90
N VAL A 258 19.85 0.55 27.05
CA VAL A 258 19.67 -0.43 25.96
C VAL A 258 18.26 -0.99 26.04
N PHE A 259 17.49 -0.77 24.98
CA PHE A 259 16.16 -1.35 24.84
C PHE A 259 16.15 -2.37 23.70
N ASN A 260 15.81 -3.60 24.05
CA ASN A 260 15.63 -4.71 23.10
C ASN A 260 14.15 -4.82 22.72
N PHE A 261 13.88 -4.88 21.42
CA PHE A 261 12.51 -5.01 20.91
C PHE A 261 12.48 -5.85 19.64
N PHE A 262 11.32 -6.41 19.33
CA PHE A 262 11.10 -7.13 18.08
C PHE A 262 10.70 -6.17 16.96
N GLY A 263 11.24 -6.34 15.77
CA GLY A 263 10.87 -5.54 14.61
C GLY A 263 10.69 -6.38 13.36
N PRO A 264 10.63 -5.72 12.19
CA PRO A 264 10.66 -6.39 10.89
C PRO A 264 11.80 -7.40 10.81
N ASN A 265 11.63 -8.42 9.99
CA ASN A 265 12.68 -9.35 9.59
C ASN A 265 13.96 -8.66 9.11
N LEU A 266 15.07 -9.37 9.25
CA LEU A 266 16.36 -8.95 8.70
C LEU A 266 16.95 -10.12 7.90
N PRO A 267 16.72 -10.18 6.57
CA PRO A 267 17.17 -11.29 5.76
C PRO A 267 18.70 -11.26 5.60
N SER A 268 19.28 -12.46 5.48
CA SER A 268 20.67 -12.59 5.06
C SER A 268 20.83 -12.23 3.59
N GLN A 269 22.06 -11.88 3.17
CA GLN A 269 22.38 -11.56 1.77
C GLN A 269 22.00 -12.70 0.80
N ASN A 270 22.08 -13.95 1.27
CA ASN A 270 21.80 -15.14 0.46
C ASN A 270 20.32 -15.56 0.45
N GLU A 271 19.45 -14.88 1.22
CA GLU A 271 18.03 -15.24 1.26
C GLU A 271 17.36 -14.90 -0.07
N LYS A 272 16.74 -15.91 -0.70
CA LYS A 272 16.04 -15.74 -1.99
C LYS A 272 14.53 -15.67 -1.85
N ASP A 273 14.00 -16.06 -0.69
CA ASP A 273 12.58 -16.06 -0.44
C ASP A 273 12.05 -14.63 -0.27
N ASN A 274 11.13 -14.24 -1.16
CA ASN A 274 10.47 -12.93 -1.09
C ASN A 274 9.56 -12.82 0.15
N GLY A 275 9.07 -13.94 0.70
CA GLY A 275 8.25 -13.96 1.92
C GLY A 275 9.03 -13.54 3.17
N LYS A 276 10.36 -13.69 3.15
CA LYS A 276 11.26 -13.30 4.24
C LYS A 276 11.99 -11.98 4.01
N MET A 277 11.58 -11.21 2.99
CA MET A 277 12.06 -9.83 2.82
C MET A 277 11.27 -8.89 3.72
N PRO A 278 11.87 -7.84 4.32
CA PRO A 278 11.17 -7.01 5.30
C PRO A 278 10.29 -5.94 4.69
N VAL A 279 10.49 -5.70 3.40
CA VAL A 279 9.62 -4.88 2.59
C VAL A 279 9.20 -5.71 1.40
N ARG A 280 7.89 -5.76 1.17
CA ARG A 280 7.30 -6.37 -0.02
C ARG A 280 6.61 -5.29 -0.84
N PHE A 281 6.85 -5.33 -2.14
CA PHE A 281 6.18 -4.44 -3.09
C PHE A 281 4.91 -5.11 -3.62
N THR A 282 3.86 -4.32 -3.76
CA THR A 282 2.67 -4.75 -4.49
C THR A 282 2.89 -4.61 -5.98
N VAL A 283 2.18 -5.42 -6.77
CA VAL A 283 1.92 -5.08 -8.17
C VAL A 283 1.19 -3.73 -8.24
N PRO A 284 1.33 -2.94 -9.32
CA PRO A 284 0.58 -1.70 -9.44
C PRO A 284 -0.92 -1.99 -9.39
N TYR A 285 -1.65 -1.27 -8.55
CA TYR A 285 -3.09 -1.44 -8.40
C TYR A 285 -3.81 -0.10 -8.37
N PHE A 286 -5.09 -0.10 -8.69
CA PHE A 286 -5.90 1.11 -8.66
C PHE A 286 -6.48 1.36 -7.27
N ASP A 287 -6.11 2.48 -6.64
CA ASP A 287 -6.55 2.87 -5.29
C ASP A 287 -7.92 3.57 -5.34
N CYS A 288 -8.95 2.76 -5.64
CA CYS A 288 -10.35 3.17 -5.75
C CYS A 288 -10.85 3.86 -4.46
N GLY A 289 -11.68 4.90 -4.56
CA GLY A 289 -12.31 5.56 -3.40
C GLY A 289 -11.39 6.35 -2.47
N LYS A 290 -10.08 6.33 -2.72
CA LYS A 290 -9.05 7.06 -1.95
C LYS A 290 -8.34 8.06 -2.88
N SER A 291 -7.15 7.73 -3.37
CA SER A 291 -6.43 8.58 -4.32
C SER A 291 -7.00 8.53 -5.74
N ASN A 292 -7.78 7.49 -6.09
CA ASN A 292 -8.34 7.23 -7.44
C ASN A 292 -7.26 7.24 -8.54
N LYS A 293 -6.08 6.73 -8.21
CA LYS A 293 -4.92 6.65 -9.09
C LYS A 293 -4.31 5.26 -9.05
N TRP A 294 -3.55 4.93 -10.08
CA TRP A 294 -2.69 3.76 -10.10
C TRP A 294 -1.51 3.98 -9.15
N VAL A 295 -1.31 3.07 -8.21
CA VAL A 295 -0.28 3.17 -7.19
C VAL A 295 0.53 1.89 -7.11
N VAL A 296 1.79 2.05 -6.73
CA VAL A 296 2.66 0.97 -6.28
C VAL A 296 2.87 1.17 -4.79
N SER A 297 2.75 0.10 -4.01
CA SER A 297 2.88 0.15 -2.55
C SER A 297 4.07 -0.68 -2.07
N ALA A 298 4.76 -0.18 -1.05
CA ALA A 298 5.83 -0.87 -0.33
C ALA A 298 5.37 -1.07 1.10
N VAL A 299 5.45 -2.32 1.56
CA VAL A 299 4.74 -2.79 2.75
C VAL A 299 5.72 -3.45 3.69
N SER A 300 5.75 -3.02 4.94
CA SER A 300 6.61 -3.59 5.97
C SER A 300 5.82 -3.89 7.26
N PRO A 301 6.07 -5.03 7.93
CA PRO A 301 5.26 -5.45 9.07
C PRO A 301 5.64 -4.74 10.37
N ILE A 302 4.65 -4.42 11.20
CA ILE A 302 4.81 -3.82 12.53
C ILE A 302 4.64 -4.92 13.56
N VAL A 303 5.58 -5.04 14.49
CA VAL A 303 5.58 -6.07 15.54
C VAL A 303 5.25 -5.45 16.90
N ASP A 304 4.37 -6.13 17.64
CA ASP A 304 4.11 -5.83 19.05
C ASP A 304 3.78 -7.11 19.82
N PHE A 305 3.82 -7.04 21.14
CA PHE A 305 3.32 -8.09 22.02
C PHE A 305 1.80 -8.07 22.04
N PHE A 306 1.20 -9.22 21.72
CA PHE A 306 -0.25 -9.37 21.77
C PHE A 306 -0.66 -10.63 22.56
N PRO A 307 -1.59 -10.51 23.52
CA PRO A 307 -2.25 -9.29 24.01
C PRO A 307 -1.31 -8.37 24.82
N ARG A 308 -1.46 -7.06 24.68
CA ARG A 308 -0.55 -6.06 25.28
C ARG A 308 -0.68 -5.96 26.80
N TYR A 309 -1.90 -5.83 27.32
CA TYR A 309 -2.19 -5.58 28.74
C TYR A 309 -2.50 -6.85 29.54
N SER A 310 -1.81 -7.96 29.23
CA SER A 310 -1.93 -9.19 30.03
C SER A 310 -0.91 -9.19 31.15
N ASN A 311 -1.31 -9.40 32.41
CA ASN A 311 -0.39 -9.49 33.55
C ASN A 311 0.64 -10.64 33.42
N TYR A 312 0.37 -11.61 32.55
CA TYR A 312 1.27 -12.72 32.28
C TYR A 312 2.19 -12.41 31.10
N THR A 313 3.30 -11.71 31.39
CA THR A 313 4.29 -11.27 30.39
C THR A 313 4.92 -12.41 29.61
N HIS A 314 5.18 -13.54 30.26
CA HIS A 314 5.76 -14.74 29.64
C HIS A 314 4.82 -15.48 28.66
N MET A 315 3.51 -15.20 28.70
CA MET A 315 2.53 -15.76 27.76
C MET A 315 2.28 -14.86 26.54
N ARG A 316 2.84 -13.64 26.53
CA ARG A 316 2.66 -12.71 25.42
C ARG A 316 3.48 -13.18 24.23
N ARG A 317 2.82 -13.32 23.08
CA ARG A 317 3.48 -13.64 21.81
C ARG A 317 3.65 -12.36 21.01
N GLN A 318 4.85 -12.17 20.49
CA GLN A 318 5.19 -11.17 19.49
C GLN A 318 4.48 -11.53 18.19
N ARG A 319 3.60 -10.65 17.71
CA ARG A 319 2.80 -10.85 16.49
C ARG A 319 2.98 -9.67 15.55
N PHE A 320 2.83 -9.90 14.25
CA PHE A 320 2.59 -8.81 13.32
C PHE A 320 1.21 -8.24 13.61
N VAL A 321 1.20 -7.04 14.20
CA VAL A 321 -0.03 -6.37 14.63
C VAL A 321 -0.57 -5.41 13.59
N GLY A 322 0.26 -5.04 12.63
CA GLY A 322 -0.09 -4.13 11.56
C GLY A 322 0.99 -4.06 10.50
N VAL A 323 0.80 -3.17 9.54
CA VAL A 323 1.72 -2.92 8.43
C VAL A 323 1.86 -1.41 8.22
N ALA A 324 3.08 -0.98 7.91
CA ALA A 324 3.36 0.33 7.35
C ALA A 324 3.34 0.22 5.82
N VAL A 325 2.54 1.08 5.17
CA VAL A 325 2.41 1.10 3.71
C VAL A 325 2.80 2.47 3.20
N MET A 326 3.78 2.51 2.29
CA MET A 326 4.11 3.70 1.50
C MET A 326 3.55 3.53 0.11
N ASP A 327 3.02 4.59 -0.49
CA ASP A 327 2.44 4.59 -1.84
C ASP A 327 3.13 5.62 -2.74
N ILE A 328 3.43 5.22 -3.98
CA ILE A 328 3.86 6.10 -5.07
C ILE A 328 2.85 6.00 -6.21
N HIS A 329 2.54 7.13 -6.86
CA HIS A 329 1.71 7.10 -8.06
C HIS A 329 2.48 6.52 -9.25
N PHE A 330 1.90 5.54 -9.92
CA PHE A 330 2.50 4.88 -11.08
C PHE A 330 2.59 5.83 -12.29
N SER A 331 1.52 6.60 -12.55
CA SER A 331 1.49 7.58 -13.64
C SER A 331 1.75 9.00 -13.12
N LYS A 332 2.56 9.75 -13.85
CA LYS A 332 2.58 11.22 -13.74
C LYS A 332 1.34 11.75 -14.47
N ASN A 333 0.34 12.18 -13.70
CA ASN A 333 -0.58 13.22 -14.19
C ASN A 333 0.13 14.56 -14.11
#